data_AF-A0AAD3HFX1-F1
#
_entry.id   AF-A0AAD3HFX1-F1
#
_cell.length_a   1.000
_cell.length_b   1.000
_cell.length_c   1.000
_cell.angle_alpha   90.00
_cell.angle_beta   90.00
_cell.angle_gamma   90.00
#
_symmetry.space_group_name_H-M   'P 1'
#
loop_
_entity.id
_entity.type
_entity.pdbx_description
1 polymer ?
#
loop_
_entity_poly.entity_id
_entity_poly.type
_entity_poly.pdbx_seq_one_letter_code
_entity_poly.pdbx_strand_id
1 'polypeptide(L)'
;MQHMIELQAGLRRPVSGHYPIFTMKDNAEERGIADFHTAATIRHPCSRFISAFRYLKSDLCNEGNKKQREKIGLNDAESVDEYVQYLEAIQWNNVFGHFKPQYPWIMNQDQTAVDVDNFLCNEQWDEGIHRIKSIVGVEEIDTRRLLNYRGLGSSSDHFLQNKHEKCKDLKPETRAAIERFYAMDYCLFGYDELPPEEDDVCIGTNNNAESLTKRFQDCEEKLNQGPYVISYAGRLVKISES
;
A
#
# COMPACT_ATOMS: atom_id res chain seq x y z
N MET A 1 9.09 -21.11 -18.38
CA MET A 1 8.12 -22.15 -18.76
C MET A 1 6.75 -21.48 -18.75
N GLN A 2 6.37 -20.93 -19.91
CA GLN A 2 5.17 -20.11 -20.13
C GLN A 2 4.00 -21.05 -20.39
N HIS A 3 3.04 -21.13 -19.49
CA HIS A 3 1.75 -21.73 -19.80
C HIS A 3 0.90 -20.66 -20.49
N MET A 4 0.89 -20.67 -21.83
CA MET A 4 -0.18 -20.04 -22.59
C MET A 4 -1.45 -20.86 -22.37
N ILE A 5 -2.40 -20.26 -21.65
CA ILE A 5 -3.76 -20.76 -21.54
C ILE A 5 -4.51 -20.18 -22.72
N GLU A 6 -4.97 -21.02 -23.65
CA GLU A 6 -5.99 -20.67 -24.64
C GLU A 6 -7.25 -20.22 -23.90
N LEU A 7 -7.45 -18.91 -23.78
CA LEU A 7 -8.60 -18.31 -23.13
C LEU A 7 -9.80 -18.34 -24.08
N GLN A 8 -10.67 -19.34 -23.89
CA GLN A 8 -12.04 -19.30 -24.41
C GLN A 8 -12.76 -18.06 -23.86
N ALA A 9 -13.58 -17.44 -24.72
CA ALA A 9 -14.30 -16.21 -24.49
C ALA A 9 -14.99 -16.13 -23.10
N GLY A 10 -14.77 -15.03 -22.39
CA GLY A 10 -15.63 -14.57 -21.29
C GLY A 10 -15.13 -14.77 -19.86
N LEU A 11 -13.89 -15.22 -19.63
CA LEU A 11 -13.35 -15.34 -18.29
C LEU A 11 -12.87 -13.98 -17.73
N ARG A 12 -13.75 -13.29 -17.00
CA ARG A 12 -13.41 -12.15 -16.13
C ARG A 12 -12.65 -12.66 -14.90
N ARG A 13 -11.33 -12.81 -14.98
CA ARG A 13 -10.47 -13.12 -13.82
C ARG A 13 -9.71 -11.87 -13.38
N PRO A 14 -9.62 -11.58 -12.07
CA PRO A 14 -8.78 -10.51 -11.60
C PRO A 14 -7.31 -10.90 -11.82
N VAL A 15 -6.60 -10.04 -12.55
CA VAL A 15 -5.13 -10.05 -12.66
C VAL A 15 -4.61 -9.16 -11.52
N SER A 16 -3.77 -9.72 -10.65
CA SER A 16 -3.26 -9.03 -9.47
C SER A 16 -1.78 -9.36 -9.25
N GLY A 17 -0.99 -8.41 -8.75
CA GLY A 17 0.39 -8.64 -8.37
C GLY A 17 1.04 -7.37 -7.82
N HIS A 18 2.31 -7.49 -7.40
CA HIS A 18 3.14 -6.35 -7.02
C HIS A 18 3.80 -5.75 -8.28
N TYR A 19 2.99 -5.12 -9.13
CA TYR A 19 3.44 -4.47 -10.37
C TYR A 19 2.96 -3.02 -10.42
N PRO A 20 3.77 -2.10 -10.96
CA PRO A 20 3.29 -0.75 -11.24
C PRO A 20 2.13 -0.76 -12.24
N ILE A 21 1.20 0.19 -12.12
CA ILE A 21 -0.01 0.20 -12.92
C ILE A 21 0.27 0.36 -14.42
N PHE A 22 1.27 1.16 -14.81
CA PHE A 22 1.65 1.30 -16.21
C PHE A 22 2.06 -0.05 -16.81
N THR A 23 2.87 -0.85 -16.10
CA THR A 23 3.23 -2.21 -16.54
C THR A 23 2.00 -3.09 -16.71
N MET A 24 1.03 -2.95 -15.81
CA MET A 24 -0.24 -3.68 -15.94
C MET A 24 -1.03 -3.23 -17.15
N LYS A 25 -0.96 -1.95 -17.55
CA LYS A 25 -1.70 -1.32 -18.67
C LYS A 25 -1.05 -1.48 -20.04
N ASP A 26 0.27 -1.62 -20.12
CA ASP A 26 1.04 -1.50 -21.37
C ASP A 26 0.78 -2.61 -22.40
N ASN A 27 0.24 -3.77 -22.01
CA ASN A 27 0.12 -4.91 -22.95
C ASN A 27 -1.32 -5.43 -23.13
N ALA A 28 -2.18 -4.64 -23.76
CA ALA A 28 -3.57 -5.06 -24.06
C ALA A 28 -3.64 -6.33 -24.93
N GLU A 29 -2.70 -6.50 -25.85
CA GLU A 29 -2.66 -7.62 -26.78
C GLU A 29 -2.28 -8.95 -26.08
N GLU A 30 -1.23 -8.96 -25.24
CA GLU A 30 -0.86 -10.14 -24.43
C GLU A 30 -1.92 -10.49 -23.38
N ARG A 31 -2.63 -9.49 -22.85
CA ARG A 31 -3.71 -9.70 -21.88
C ARG A 31 -4.98 -10.24 -22.51
N GLY A 32 -5.19 -10.04 -23.82
CA GLY A 32 -6.41 -10.41 -24.53
C GLY A 32 -7.67 -9.64 -24.06
N ILE A 33 -7.49 -8.53 -23.34
CA ILE A 33 -8.55 -7.69 -22.78
C ILE A 33 -8.17 -6.23 -23.05
N ALA A 34 -8.98 -5.53 -23.84
CA ALA A 34 -8.75 -4.14 -24.24
C ALA A 34 -9.33 -3.11 -23.26
N ASP A 35 -10.33 -3.49 -22.47
CA ASP A 35 -11.03 -2.60 -21.53
C ASP A 35 -11.14 -3.27 -20.15
N PHE A 36 -10.65 -2.61 -19.10
CA PHE A 36 -10.65 -3.13 -17.74
C PHE A 36 -10.62 -2.00 -16.72
N HIS A 37 -11.35 -2.18 -15.62
CA HIS A 37 -11.26 -1.30 -14.47
C HIS A 37 -10.04 -1.64 -13.63
N THR A 38 -9.28 -0.62 -13.28
CA THR A 38 -8.12 -0.72 -12.40
C THR A 38 -8.51 -0.35 -10.97
N ALA A 39 -7.88 -1.04 -10.03
CA ALA A 39 -8.11 -0.85 -8.63
C ALA A 39 -6.82 -1.08 -7.84
N ALA A 40 -6.53 -0.21 -6.88
CA ALA A 40 -5.41 -0.35 -5.97
C ALA A 40 -5.90 -0.30 -4.53
N THR A 41 -5.40 -1.21 -3.69
CA THR A 41 -5.62 -1.13 -2.25
C THR A 41 -4.51 -0.29 -1.63
N ILE A 42 -4.91 0.72 -0.86
CA ILE A 42 -4.03 1.54 -0.04
C ILE A 42 -4.30 1.27 1.44
N ARG A 43 -3.30 1.52 2.27
CA ARG A 43 -3.39 1.40 3.73
C ARG A 43 -2.59 2.53 4.37
N HIS A 44 -2.97 2.91 5.59
CA HIS A 44 -2.20 3.86 6.39
C HIS A 44 -0.70 3.46 6.39
N PRO A 45 0.24 4.35 6.00
CA PRO A 45 1.58 3.92 5.62
C PRO A 45 2.37 3.27 6.76
N CYS A 46 2.27 3.80 7.98
CA CYS A 46 2.88 3.18 9.14
C CYS A 46 2.21 1.83 9.50
N SER A 47 0.88 1.73 9.43
CA SER A 47 0.16 0.47 9.71
C SER A 47 0.53 -0.61 8.69
N ARG A 48 0.74 -0.22 7.42
CA ARG A 48 1.29 -1.08 6.37
C ARG A 48 2.73 -1.51 6.68
N PHE A 49 3.59 -0.60 7.12
CA PHE A 49 4.99 -0.92 7.46
C PHE A 49 5.07 -1.96 8.57
N ILE A 50 4.35 -1.76 9.68
CA ILE A 50 4.31 -2.71 10.80
C ILE A 50 3.77 -4.06 10.33
N SER A 51 2.67 -4.05 9.56
CA SER A 51 2.09 -5.28 9.01
C SER A 51 3.07 -6.04 8.12
N ALA A 52 3.84 -5.34 7.29
CA ALA A 52 4.87 -5.95 6.44
C ALA A 52 6.01 -6.54 7.25
N PHE A 53 6.53 -5.81 8.24
CA PHE A 53 7.57 -6.29 9.16
C PHE A 53 7.16 -7.61 9.80
N ARG A 54 5.95 -7.63 10.36
CA ARG A 54 5.45 -8.78 11.12
C ARG A 54 5.11 -9.96 10.21
N TYR A 55 4.53 -9.73 9.04
CA TYR A 55 4.32 -10.78 8.04
C TYR A 55 5.65 -11.45 7.67
N LEU A 56 6.69 -10.67 7.37
CA LEU A 56 7.98 -11.20 6.94
C LEU A 56 8.76 -11.91 8.06
N LYS A 57 8.53 -11.55 9.33
CA LYS A 57 9.06 -12.26 10.51
C LYS A 57 8.24 -13.49 10.91
N SER A 58 7.00 -13.64 10.43
CA SER A 58 6.12 -14.76 10.78
C SER A 58 6.38 -16.03 9.97
N ASP A 59 5.90 -17.16 10.48
CA ASP A 59 5.94 -18.46 9.78
C ASP A 59 5.00 -18.53 8.56
N LEU A 60 4.05 -17.58 8.45
CA LEU A 60 3.12 -17.45 7.32
C LEU A 60 3.76 -16.78 6.09
N CYS A 61 4.99 -16.29 6.23
CA CYS A 61 5.77 -15.71 5.14
C CYS A 61 5.99 -16.75 4.03
N ASN A 62 5.77 -16.38 2.76
CA ASN A 62 6.03 -17.30 1.66
C ASN A 62 7.55 -17.54 1.49
N GLU A 63 7.93 -18.67 0.88
CA GLU A 63 9.35 -19.07 0.74
C GLU A 63 10.21 -18.06 -0.04
N GLY A 64 9.64 -17.38 -1.03
CA GLY A 64 10.34 -16.33 -1.78
C GLY A 64 10.71 -15.15 -0.88
N ASN A 65 9.76 -14.69 -0.06
CA ASN A 65 9.95 -13.62 0.90
C ASN A 65 10.89 -14.04 2.05
N LYS A 66 10.83 -15.30 2.50
CA LYS A 66 11.79 -15.83 3.50
C LYS A 66 13.23 -15.71 3.02
N LYS A 67 13.53 -16.02 1.76
CA LYS A 67 14.89 -15.87 1.19
C LYS A 67 15.31 -14.40 1.06
N GLN A 68 14.37 -13.50 0.85
CA GLN A 68 14.66 -12.07 0.73
C GLN A 68 14.91 -11.41 2.08
N ARG A 69 14.27 -11.89 3.15
CA ARG A 69 14.36 -11.31 4.50
C ARG A 69 15.80 -11.22 5.03
N GLU A 70 16.63 -12.21 4.71
CA GLU A 70 18.05 -12.26 5.09
C GLU A 70 18.86 -11.16 4.39
N LYS A 71 18.60 -10.94 3.09
CA LYS A 71 19.32 -9.96 2.27
C LYS A 71 19.05 -8.51 2.66
N ILE A 72 17.93 -8.27 3.33
CA ILE A 72 17.45 -6.93 3.70
C ILE A 72 17.64 -6.63 5.19
N GLY A 73 18.47 -7.43 5.89
CA GLY A 73 18.80 -7.23 7.31
C GLY A 73 17.64 -7.49 8.29
N LEU A 74 16.52 -8.05 7.83
CA LEU A 74 15.33 -8.22 8.67
C LEU A 74 15.48 -9.35 9.70
N ASN A 75 16.36 -10.33 9.44
CA ASN A 75 16.61 -11.42 10.38
C ASN A 75 17.15 -10.91 11.72
N ASP A 76 18.02 -9.90 11.66
CA ASP A 76 18.80 -9.40 12.80
C ASP A 76 18.02 -8.39 13.65
N ALA A 77 16.87 -7.90 13.15
CA ALA A 77 16.00 -6.99 13.89
C ALA A 77 14.91 -7.77 14.65
N GLU A 78 14.83 -7.58 15.96
CA GLU A 78 13.82 -8.19 16.83
C GLU A 78 12.52 -7.36 16.89
N SER A 79 12.63 -6.05 16.64
CA SER A 79 11.52 -5.10 16.71
C SER A 79 11.42 -4.21 15.47
N VAL A 80 10.27 -3.55 15.33
CA VAL A 80 10.06 -2.51 14.30
C VAL A 80 11.07 -1.37 14.48
N ASP A 81 11.31 -0.96 15.73
CA ASP A 81 12.26 0.11 16.06
C ASP A 81 13.68 -0.22 15.55
N GLU A 82 14.20 -1.41 15.87
CA GLU A 82 15.53 -1.84 15.44
C GLU A 82 15.64 -1.90 13.91
N TYR A 83 14.58 -2.37 13.24
CA TYR A 83 14.59 -2.43 11.80
C TYR A 83 14.57 -1.05 11.15
N VAL A 84 13.79 -0.11 11.67
CA VAL A 84 13.77 1.27 11.19
C VAL A 84 15.12 1.95 11.44
N GLN A 85 15.77 1.71 12.59
CA GLN A 85 17.12 2.20 12.85
C GLN A 85 18.13 1.66 11.83
N TYR A 86 18.06 0.37 11.50
CA TYR A 86 18.86 -0.21 10.44
C TYR A 86 18.59 0.46 9.08
N LEU A 87 17.31 0.67 8.72
CA LEU A 87 16.93 1.33 7.47
C LEU A 87 17.44 2.77 7.40
N GLU A 88 17.32 3.56 8.47
CA GLU A 88 17.89 4.91 8.56
C GLU A 88 19.42 4.88 8.39
N ALA A 89 20.12 3.91 9.00
CA ALA A 89 21.57 3.78 8.89
C ALA A 89 22.04 3.49 7.45
N ILE A 90 21.23 2.76 6.67
CA ILE A 90 21.48 2.54 5.24
C ILE A 90 20.78 3.58 4.34
N GLN A 91 20.22 4.64 4.93
CA GLN A 91 19.50 5.72 4.25
C GLN A 91 18.33 5.23 3.38
N TRP A 92 17.65 4.16 3.82
CA TRP A 92 16.55 3.54 3.10
C TRP A 92 16.91 3.09 1.67
N ASN A 93 18.20 2.81 1.41
CA ASN A 93 18.63 2.22 0.16
C ASN A 93 18.25 0.74 0.11
N ASN A 94 17.94 0.21 -1.08
CA ASN A 94 17.61 -1.21 -1.31
C ASN A 94 16.41 -1.75 -0.51
N VAL A 95 15.45 -0.88 -0.17
CA VAL A 95 14.23 -1.27 0.53
C VAL A 95 13.41 -2.29 -0.26
N PHE A 96 13.05 -3.38 0.39
CA PHE A 96 12.24 -4.45 -0.20
C PHE A 96 10.84 -3.97 -0.61
N GLY A 97 10.24 -4.60 -1.62
CA GLY A 97 8.95 -4.15 -2.19
C GLY A 97 7.83 -3.95 -1.16
N HIS A 98 7.77 -4.78 -0.12
CA HIS A 98 6.77 -4.66 0.96
C HIS A 98 6.91 -3.39 1.81
N PHE A 99 8.11 -2.81 1.83
CA PHE A 99 8.45 -1.60 2.56
C PHE A 99 8.64 -0.38 1.64
N LYS A 100 8.39 -0.49 0.32
CA LYS A 100 8.42 0.68 -0.56
C LYS A 100 7.17 1.54 -0.38
N PRO A 101 7.21 2.86 -0.64
CA PRO A 101 6.02 3.70 -0.76
C PRO A 101 5.01 3.11 -1.74
N GLN A 102 3.73 3.38 -1.52
CA GLN A 102 2.60 2.88 -2.30
C GLN A 102 2.34 3.73 -3.54
N TYR A 103 2.55 5.05 -3.46
CA TYR A 103 2.24 5.96 -4.56
C TYR A 103 2.92 5.58 -5.90
N PRO A 104 4.20 5.14 -5.98
CA PRO A 104 4.83 4.88 -7.29
C PRO A 104 4.16 3.73 -8.07
N TRP A 105 3.43 2.87 -7.38
CA TRP A 105 2.75 1.72 -7.99
C TRP A 105 1.44 2.10 -8.69
N ILE A 106 0.89 3.28 -8.37
CA ILE A 106 -0.39 3.78 -8.91
C ILE A 106 -0.20 4.92 -9.91
N MET A 107 1.04 5.34 -10.17
CA MET A 107 1.36 6.40 -11.13
C MET A 107 1.51 5.86 -12.55
N ASN A 108 1.32 6.73 -13.53
CA ASN A 108 1.71 6.50 -14.92
C ASN A 108 3.25 6.27 -15.03
N GLN A 109 3.68 5.85 -16.21
CA GLN A 109 5.10 5.51 -16.48
C GLN A 109 6.05 6.67 -16.18
N ASP A 110 5.64 7.91 -16.49
CA ASP A 110 6.44 9.12 -16.28
C ASP A 110 6.38 9.65 -14.83
N GLN A 111 5.58 9.02 -13.96
CA GLN A 111 5.32 9.41 -12.57
C GLN A 111 4.77 10.84 -12.39
N THR A 112 4.01 11.33 -13.36
CA THR A 112 3.43 12.68 -13.35
C THR A 112 1.94 12.71 -12.99
N ALA A 113 1.27 11.57 -13.09
CA ALA A 113 -0.16 11.44 -12.85
C ALA A 113 -0.52 10.08 -12.25
N VAL A 114 -1.58 10.07 -11.45
CA VAL A 114 -2.20 8.84 -10.94
C VAL A 114 -2.99 8.18 -12.06
N ASP A 115 -2.80 6.89 -12.25
CA ASP A 115 -3.31 6.13 -13.40
C ASP A 115 -4.14 4.90 -12.98
N VAL A 116 -4.74 4.95 -11.78
CA VAL A 116 -5.67 3.94 -11.28
C VAL A 116 -7.08 4.53 -11.18
N ASP A 117 -8.09 3.78 -11.61
CA ASP A 117 -9.48 4.23 -11.65
C ASP A 117 -10.12 4.25 -10.25
N ASN A 118 -9.73 3.30 -9.39
CA ASN A 118 -10.34 3.09 -8.09
C ASN A 118 -9.33 2.84 -6.97
N PHE A 119 -9.57 3.46 -5.82
CA PHE A 119 -8.78 3.26 -4.62
C PHE A 119 -9.62 2.54 -3.58
N LEU A 120 -9.06 1.52 -2.94
CA LEU A 120 -9.70 0.82 -1.83
C LEU A 120 -8.86 1.04 -0.59
N CYS A 121 -9.44 1.65 0.43
CA CYS A 121 -8.78 1.72 1.72
C CYS A 121 -8.93 0.39 2.45
N ASN A 122 -7.82 -0.16 2.93
CA ASN A 122 -7.83 -1.39 3.70
C ASN A 122 -8.63 -1.25 5.01
N GLU A 123 -8.62 -0.05 5.61
CA GLU A 123 -9.41 0.30 6.79
C GLU A 123 -10.93 0.32 6.51
N GLN A 124 -11.32 0.44 5.24
CA GLN A 124 -12.72 0.45 4.77
C GLN A 124 -12.96 -0.68 3.76
N TRP A 125 -12.40 -1.86 4.01
CA TRP A 125 -12.39 -2.98 3.07
C TRP A 125 -13.77 -3.33 2.51
N ASP A 126 -14.78 -3.46 3.37
CA ASP A 126 -16.13 -3.86 2.95
C ASP A 126 -16.79 -2.81 2.03
N GLU A 127 -16.57 -1.53 2.31
CA GLU A 127 -17.02 -0.42 1.46
C GLU A 127 -16.34 -0.47 0.09
N GLY A 128 -15.00 -0.57 0.06
CA GLY A 128 -14.24 -0.61 -1.18
C GLY A 128 -14.62 -1.80 -2.06
N ILE A 129 -14.85 -2.97 -1.46
CA ILE A 129 -15.32 -4.16 -2.18
C ILE A 129 -16.74 -3.94 -2.73
N HIS A 130 -17.63 -3.30 -1.97
CA HIS A 130 -18.97 -2.96 -2.46
C HIS A 130 -18.91 -1.99 -3.65
N ARG A 131 -18.09 -0.93 -3.56
CA ARG A 131 -17.89 0.04 -4.66
C ARG A 131 -17.38 -0.64 -5.94
N ILE A 132 -16.32 -1.46 -5.84
CA ILE A 132 -15.79 -2.17 -7.01
C ILE A 132 -16.84 -3.07 -7.63
N LYS A 133 -17.59 -3.83 -6.83
CA LYS A 133 -18.68 -4.70 -7.32
C LYS A 133 -19.73 -3.92 -8.12
N SER A 134 -20.12 -2.74 -7.63
CA SER A 134 -21.06 -1.86 -8.32
C SER A 134 -20.52 -1.41 -9.69
N ILE A 135 -19.24 -1.01 -9.76
CA ILE A 135 -18.59 -0.56 -10.99
C ILE A 135 -18.49 -1.69 -12.02
N VAL A 136 -18.09 -2.89 -11.60
CA VAL A 136 -17.94 -4.03 -12.51
C VAL A 136 -19.27 -4.71 -12.89
N GLY A 137 -20.40 -4.23 -12.36
CA GLY A 137 -21.74 -4.76 -12.62
C GLY A 137 -21.94 -6.18 -12.09
N VAL A 138 -21.37 -6.49 -10.91
CA VAL A 138 -21.50 -7.80 -10.28
C VAL A 138 -22.51 -7.72 -9.13
N GLU A 139 -23.73 -8.16 -9.39
CA GLU A 139 -24.77 -8.36 -8.37
C GLU A 139 -24.40 -9.61 -7.54
N GLU A 140 -23.94 -9.39 -6.31
CA GLU A 140 -23.70 -10.44 -5.29
C GLU A 140 -22.93 -11.70 -5.73
N ILE A 141 -21.61 -11.59 -5.89
CA ILE A 141 -20.77 -12.75 -5.59
C ILE A 141 -20.66 -12.87 -4.07
N ASP A 142 -21.07 -14.02 -3.54
CA ASP A 142 -20.79 -14.47 -2.18
C ASP A 142 -19.28 -14.32 -1.91
N THR A 143 -18.91 -13.25 -1.21
CA THR A 143 -17.52 -12.91 -0.89
C THR A 143 -16.87 -13.97 -0.02
N ARG A 144 -17.64 -14.73 0.77
CA ARG A 144 -17.11 -15.88 1.51
C ARG A 144 -16.60 -16.96 0.57
N ARG A 145 -17.23 -17.14 -0.60
CA ARG A 145 -16.79 -18.11 -1.60
C ARG A 145 -15.49 -17.69 -2.29
N LEU A 146 -15.30 -16.41 -2.60
CA LEU A 146 -14.03 -15.91 -3.19
C LEU A 146 -12.85 -15.92 -2.19
N LEU A 147 -13.12 -15.59 -0.92
CA LEU A 147 -12.13 -15.67 0.16
C LEU A 147 -11.68 -17.14 0.35
N ASN A 148 -12.65 -18.08 0.45
CA ASN A 148 -12.35 -19.51 0.60
C ASN A 148 -11.68 -20.15 -0.64
N TYR A 149 -11.94 -19.68 -1.86
CA TYR A 149 -11.38 -20.29 -3.09
C TYR A 149 -9.90 -19.96 -3.32
N ARG A 150 -9.35 -18.95 -2.63
CA ARG A 150 -7.96 -18.49 -2.84
C ARG A 150 -7.02 -18.75 -1.65
N GLY A 151 -7.50 -19.38 -0.57
CA GLY A 151 -6.74 -19.40 0.68
C GLY A 151 -6.48 -18.00 1.25
N LEU A 152 -7.18 -16.98 0.73
CA LEU A 152 -7.32 -15.69 1.36
C LEU A 152 -8.29 -15.93 2.50
N GLY A 153 -7.78 -16.42 3.64
CA GLY A 153 -8.57 -16.69 4.82
C GLY A 153 -9.60 -15.58 5.02
N SER A 154 -10.81 -15.95 5.47
CA SER A 154 -11.79 -14.97 5.90
C SER A 154 -11.08 -13.88 6.68
N SER A 155 -11.45 -12.61 6.49
CA SER A 155 -10.80 -11.47 7.15
C SER A 155 -10.46 -11.73 8.63
N SER A 156 -11.24 -12.57 9.33
CA SER A 156 -10.95 -13.15 10.64
C SER A 156 -9.56 -13.78 10.83
N ASP A 157 -9.02 -14.57 9.89
CA ASP A 157 -7.76 -15.31 10.13
C ASP A 157 -6.52 -14.40 10.04
N HIS A 158 -6.57 -13.38 9.19
CA HIS A 158 -5.52 -12.34 9.14
C HIS A 158 -5.64 -11.33 10.28
N PHE A 159 -6.86 -11.02 10.75
CA PHE A 159 -7.08 -10.06 11.84
C PHE A 159 -6.78 -10.63 13.23
N LEU A 160 -6.96 -11.94 13.44
CA LEU A 160 -6.96 -12.53 14.79
C LEU A 160 -5.62 -13.09 15.26
N GLN A 161 -4.65 -13.34 14.38
CA GLN A 161 -3.42 -14.04 14.78
C GLN A 161 -2.27 -13.13 15.19
N ASN A 162 -2.38 -11.82 14.96
CA ASN A 162 -1.30 -10.93 15.34
C ASN A 162 -1.84 -9.64 15.96
N LYS A 163 -1.72 -9.54 17.28
CA LYS A 163 -1.71 -8.25 17.98
C LYS A 163 -0.43 -7.51 17.57
N HIS A 164 -0.42 -6.96 16.37
CA HIS A 164 0.67 -6.10 15.90
C HIS A 164 0.65 -4.79 16.68
N GLU A 165 1.82 -4.20 16.90
CA GLU A 165 1.94 -2.81 17.38
C GLU A 165 1.11 -1.89 16.48
N LYS A 166 0.52 -0.86 17.08
CA LYS A 166 -0.07 0.26 16.33
C LYS A 166 0.99 1.34 16.13
N CYS A 167 0.73 2.28 15.22
CA CYS A 167 1.69 3.36 14.96
C CYS A 167 1.92 4.25 16.17
N LYS A 168 0.87 4.48 16.97
CA LYS A 168 0.99 5.16 18.27
C LYS A 168 1.80 4.41 19.32
N ASP A 169 2.02 3.10 19.15
CA ASP A 169 2.80 2.30 20.11
C ASP A 169 4.30 2.35 19.79
N LEU A 170 4.70 2.89 18.62
CA LEU A 170 6.09 3.05 18.23
C LEU A 170 6.76 4.20 18.99
N LYS A 171 8.10 4.12 19.13
CA LYS A 171 8.86 5.25 19.65
C LYS A 171 8.71 6.47 18.73
N PRO A 172 8.69 7.70 19.27
CA PRO A 172 8.54 8.91 18.47
C PRO A 172 9.54 9.02 17.31
N GLU A 173 10.80 8.66 17.54
CA GLU A 173 11.85 8.69 16.52
C GLU A 173 11.63 7.65 15.40
N THR A 174 11.16 6.45 15.75
CA THR A 174 10.81 5.38 14.80
C THR A 174 9.63 5.82 13.94
N ARG A 175 8.59 6.34 14.58
CA ARG A 175 7.40 6.87 13.91
C ARG A 175 7.77 7.99 12.94
N ALA A 176 8.55 8.98 13.41
CA ALA A 176 8.98 10.10 12.59
C ALA A 176 9.83 9.66 11.39
N ALA A 177 10.68 8.64 11.54
CA ALA A 177 11.44 8.08 10.43
C ALA A 177 10.55 7.43 9.36
N ILE A 178 9.55 6.64 9.78
CA ILE A 178 8.55 6.06 8.87
C ILE A 178 7.76 7.18 8.18
N GLU A 179 7.27 8.17 8.91
CA GLU A 179 6.51 9.29 8.36
C GLU A 179 7.32 10.11 7.34
N ARG A 180 8.62 10.34 7.59
CA ARG A 180 9.53 10.96 6.61
C ARG A 180 9.61 10.14 5.33
N PHE A 181 9.88 8.84 5.47
CA PHE A 181 10.06 7.95 4.31
C PHE A 181 8.77 7.79 3.48
N TYR A 182 7.61 7.80 4.14
CA TYR A 182 6.29 7.69 3.51
C TYR A 182 5.58 9.04 3.33
N ALA A 183 6.28 10.18 3.42
CA ALA A 183 5.65 11.50 3.46
C ALA A 183 4.71 11.76 2.26
N MET A 184 5.08 11.30 1.07
CA MET A 184 4.23 11.37 -0.11
C MET A 184 2.96 10.53 0.02
N ASP A 185 3.05 9.28 0.50
CA ASP A 185 1.86 8.44 0.72
C ASP A 185 0.92 9.09 1.74
N TYR A 186 1.48 9.62 2.85
CA TYR A 186 0.70 10.32 3.86
C TYR A 186 -0.04 11.52 3.28
N CYS A 187 0.65 12.38 2.54
CA CYS A 187 0.07 13.56 1.92
C CYS A 187 -0.93 13.21 0.82
N LEU A 188 -0.59 12.30 -0.10
CA LEU A 188 -1.42 11.93 -1.24
C LEU A 188 -2.72 11.24 -0.80
N PHE A 189 -2.65 10.35 0.18
CA PHE A 189 -3.81 9.60 0.66
C PHE A 189 -4.52 10.27 1.85
N GLY A 190 -4.07 11.46 2.24
CA GLY A 190 -4.70 12.28 3.28
C GLY A 190 -4.62 11.75 4.68
N TYR A 191 -3.69 10.85 4.95
CA TYR A 191 -3.38 10.44 6.32
C TYR A 191 -2.63 11.53 7.09
N ASP A 192 -2.09 12.54 6.40
CA ASP A 192 -1.42 13.69 7.02
C ASP A 192 -2.36 14.66 7.72
N GLU A 193 -3.69 14.49 7.62
CA GLU A 193 -4.70 15.32 8.28
C GLU A 193 -5.32 14.65 9.52
N LEU A 194 -4.98 13.38 9.78
CA LEU A 194 -5.56 12.60 10.89
C LEU A 194 -4.84 12.89 12.20
N PRO A 195 -5.57 12.96 13.34
CA PRO A 195 -4.94 12.98 14.64
C PRO A 195 -3.96 11.79 14.79
N PRO A 196 -2.81 11.97 15.46
CA PRO A 196 -1.80 10.92 15.57
C PRO A 196 -2.26 9.61 16.26
N GLU A 197 -3.44 9.63 16.88
CA GLU A 197 -4.02 8.48 17.58
C GLU A 197 -5.03 7.69 16.72
N GLU A 198 -5.39 8.20 15.54
CA GLU A 198 -6.38 7.62 14.64
C GLU A 198 -5.72 6.83 13.49
N ASP A 199 -4.90 5.84 13.85
CA ASP A 199 -4.05 5.05 12.94
C ASP A 199 -4.80 4.21 11.87
N ASP A 200 -6.14 4.27 11.85
CA ASP A 200 -7.01 3.34 11.11
C ASP A 200 -8.23 4.04 10.45
N VAL A 201 -8.16 5.35 10.16
CA VAL A 201 -9.23 6.06 9.44
C VAL A 201 -8.76 6.38 8.02
N CYS A 202 -9.51 5.98 7.00
CA CYS A 202 -9.22 6.38 5.64
C CYS A 202 -9.82 7.76 5.33
N ILE A 203 -8.98 8.68 4.83
CA ILE A 203 -9.41 9.98 4.33
C ILE A 203 -9.41 9.96 2.80
N GLY A 204 -10.57 9.64 2.21
CA GLY A 204 -10.81 9.90 0.79
C GLY A 204 -11.05 8.66 -0.05
N THR A 205 -12.26 8.11 0.05
CA THR A 205 -12.77 7.04 -0.84
C THR A 205 -13.57 7.55 -2.04
N ASN A 206 -13.71 8.87 -2.20
CA ASN A 206 -14.45 9.50 -3.31
C ASN A 206 -13.57 10.24 -4.33
N ASN A 207 -12.24 10.07 -4.24
CA ASN A 207 -11.31 10.75 -5.14
C ASN A 207 -11.13 9.93 -6.44
N ASN A 208 -11.23 10.60 -7.58
CA ASN A 208 -10.89 10.03 -8.88
C ASN A 208 -9.40 10.28 -9.23
N ALA A 209 -8.90 9.66 -10.29
CA ALA A 209 -7.52 9.80 -10.75
C ALA A 209 -7.09 11.27 -10.94
N GLU A 210 -7.97 12.13 -11.45
CA GLU A 210 -7.70 13.56 -11.64
C GLU A 210 -7.47 14.28 -10.30
N SER A 211 -8.37 14.09 -9.33
CA SER A 211 -8.25 14.72 -8.02
C SER A 211 -7.01 14.27 -7.25
N LEU A 212 -6.63 12.99 -7.35
CA LEU A 212 -5.39 12.49 -6.75
C LEU A 212 -4.15 12.95 -7.50
N THR A 213 -4.21 13.07 -8.83
CA THR A 213 -3.11 13.66 -9.62
C THR A 213 -2.84 15.10 -9.18
N LYS A 214 -3.90 15.90 -9.01
CA LYS A 214 -3.76 17.26 -8.48
C LYS A 214 -3.16 17.25 -7.07
N ARG A 215 -3.66 16.39 -6.19
CA ARG A 215 -3.13 16.27 -4.82
C ARG A 215 -1.68 15.83 -4.81
N PHE A 216 -1.27 14.93 -5.68
CA PHE A 216 0.12 14.52 -5.85
C PHE A 216 1.02 15.71 -6.20
N GLN A 217 0.63 16.52 -7.17
CA GLN A 217 1.36 17.73 -7.56
C GLN A 217 1.46 18.73 -6.40
N ASP A 218 0.35 18.96 -5.67
CA ASP A 218 0.34 19.82 -4.47
C ASP A 218 1.28 19.25 -3.38
N CYS A 219 1.32 17.93 -3.21
CA CYS A 219 2.21 17.25 -2.26
C CYS A 219 3.68 17.34 -2.67
N GLU A 220 4.01 17.20 -3.96
CA GLU A 220 5.37 17.37 -4.47
C GLU A 220 5.86 18.80 -4.20
N GLU A 221 5.05 19.81 -4.50
CA GLU A 221 5.42 21.20 -4.23
C GLU A 221 5.66 21.43 -2.73
N LYS A 222 4.77 20.92 -1.88
CA LYS A 222 4.95 20.99 -0.41
C LYS A 222 6.25 20.31 0.01
N LEU A 223 6.48 19.06 -0.40
CA LEU A 223 7.62 18.26 0.05
C LEU A 223 8.97 18.76 -0.49
N ASN A 224 9.00 19.41 -1.66
CA ASN A 224 10.22 20.00 -2.22
C ASN A 224 10.70 21.26 -1.48
N GLN A 225 9.90 21.82 -0.58
CA GLN A 225 10.28 23.01 0.20
C GLN A 225 11.17 22.68 1.43
N GLY A 226 11.50 21.41 1.70
CA GLY A 226 12.42 20.98 2.76
C GLY A 226 12.09 19.60 3.34
N PRO A 227 12.79 19.12 4.39
CA PRO A 227 12.41 17.88 5.06
C PRO A 227 11.13 18.05 5.89
N TYR A 228 10.25 17.05 5.92
CA TYR A 228 8.95 17.09 6.60
C TYR A 228 8.72 15.91 7.55
N VAL A 229 8.00 16.13 8.66
CA VAL A 229 7.48 15.09 9.57
C VAL A 229 5.98 15.33 9.79
N ILE A 230 5.24 14.33 10.27
CA ILE A 230 3.86 14.58 10.74
C ILE A 230 3.95 15.01 12.20
N SER A 231 3.44 16.19 12.48
CA SER A 231 3.38 16.72 13.85
C SER A 231 2.43 15.90 14.72
N TYR A 232 2.56 16.06 16.04
CA TYR A 232 1.57 15.58 17.01
C TYR A 232 0.15 16.15 16.81
N ALA A 233 -0.05 17.10 15.91
CA ALA A 233 -1.37 17.57 15.52
C ALA A 233 -1.92 16.88 14.27
N GLY A 234 -1.22 15.87 13.73
CA GLY A 234 -1.63 15.22 12.50
C GLY A 234 -1.55 16.17 11.33
N ARG A 235 -0.40 16.82 11.15
CA ARG A 235 -0.14 17.73 10.03
C ARG A 235 1.27 17.53 9.55
N LEU A 236 1.47 17.53 8.24
CA LEU A 236 2.81 17.60 7.66
C LEU A 236 3.46 18.94 8.04
N VAL A 237 4.59 18.90 8.75
CA VAL A 237 5.34 20.08 9.23
C VAL A 237 6.79 19.98 8.77
N LYS A 238 7.31 21.08 8.24
CA LYS A 238 8.72 21.20 7.84
C LYS A 238 9.62 21.10 9.08
N ILE A 239 10.64 20.26 9.03
CA ILE A 239 11.68 20.20 10.05
C ILE A 239 12.49 21.48 9.92
N SER A 240 12.42 22.38 10.91
CA SER A 240 13.34 23.51 11.00
C SER A 240 14.73 22.98 11.35
N GLU A 241 15.74 23.38 10.60
CA GLU A 241 17.13 23.08 10.94
C GLU A 241 17.44 23.65 12.33
N SER A 242 17.78 22.77 13.28
CA SER A 242 18.17 23.09 14.65
C SER A 242 19.65 23.39 14.77
#